data_AF-A0A7K1TK93-F1
#
_entry.id   AF-A0A7K1TK93-F1
#
_cell.length_a   1.000
_cell.length_b   1.000
_cell.length_c   1.000
_cell.angle_alpha   90.00
_cell.angle_beta   90.00
_cell.angle_gamma   90.00
#
_symmetry.space_group_name_H-M   'P 1'
#
loop_
_entity.id
_entity.type
_entity.pdbx_description
1 polymer ?
#
loop_
_entity_poly.entity_id
_entity_poly.type
_entity_poly.pdbx_seq_one_letter_code
_entity_poly.pdbx_strand_id
1 'polypeptide(L)'
;MQFALILRKYLALAWLSLLPLGVHAWGVVGHRAVARIAENHLTPKARREIAALLGTETLPLVSTFPDEIRPYAEYKYTSPWHYINTAPGLSGAQYTAAITAMTEPNAYAALQQMMQQVKDPAKSKEERVFALKFIVHIVGDMHQPLHASQSGVQGGNQVAVKLQGKDLTCIAFGTAPSSITKA
;
A
#
# COMPACT_ATOMS: atom_id res chain seq x y z
N MET A 1 6.10 28.94 42.03
CA MET A 1 6.20 29.07 40.55
C MET A 1 6.67 27.79 39.85
N GLN A 2 7.68 27.07 40.37
CA GLN A 2 8.20 25.84 39.73
C GLN A 2 7.23 24.65 39.70
N PHE A 3 6.44 24.44 40.77
CA PHE A 3 5.48 23.32 40.84
C PHE A 3 4.41 23.37 39.74
N ALA A 4 3.88 24.56 39.45
CA ALA A 4 2.88 24.76 38.39
C ALA A 4 3.46 24.52 36.97
N LEU A 5 4.74 24.80 36.77
CA LEU A 5 5.45 24.52 35.51
C LEU A 5 5.68 23.02 35.32
N ILE A 6 6.01 22.30 36.39
CA ILE A 6 6.19 20.85 36.38
C ILE A 6 4.84 20.16 36.11
N LEU A 7 3.77 20.57 36.79
CA LEU A 7 2.42 20.03 36.59
C LEU A 7 1.91 20.26 35.16
N ARG A 8 2.15 21.44 34.57
CA ARG A 8 1.82 21.72 33.15
C ARG A 8 2.54 20.78 32.19
N LYS A 9 3.81 20.44 32.44
CA LYS A 9 4.57 19.50 31.60
C LYS A 9 4.00 18.09 31.67
N TYR A 10 3.67 17.61 32.87
CA TYR A 10 3.05 16.28 33.03
C TYR A 10 1.64 16.21 32.46
N LEU A 11 0.85 17.28 32.59
CA LEU A 11 -0.45 17.38 31.92
C LEU A 11 -0.27 17.37 30.39
N ALA A 12 0.65 18.14 29.83
CA ALA A 12 0.93 18.11 28.39
C ALA A 12 1.36 16.71 27.88
N LEU A 13 2.19 16.00 28.65
CA LEU A 13 2.58 14.61 28.36
C LEU A 13 1.40 13.63 28.43
N ALA A 14 0.53 13.75 29.44
CA ALA A 14 -0.68 12.95 29.57
C ALA A 14 -1.70 13.23 28.47
N TRP A 15 -1.82 14.49 28.02
CA TRP A 15 -2.61 14.86 26.86
C TRP A 15 -2.05 14.29 25.55
N LEU A 16 -0.71 14.24 25.41
CA LEU A 16 -0.06 13.65 24.22
C LEU A 16 -0.29 12.13 24.13
N SER A 17 -0.36 11.43 25.26
CA SER A 17 -0.64 9.98 25.31
C SER A 17 -2.11 9.62 25.05
N LEU A 18 -3.02 10.61 25.14
CA LEU A 18 -4.44 10.44 24.84
C LEU A 18 -4.79 10.72 23.37
N LEU A 19 -3.81 11.15 22.56
CA LEU A 19 -4.03 11.31 21.13
C LEU A 19 -4.19 9.92 20.49
N PRO A 20 -5.33 9.62 19.85
CA PRO A 20 -5.45 8.40 19.07
C PRO A 20 -4.50 8.51 17.88
N LEU A 21 -3.38 7.80 17.94
CA LEU A 21 -2.55 7.52 16.77
C LEU A 21 -3.29 6.47 15.92
N GLY A 22 -4.39 6.89 15.29
CA GLY A 22 -5.00 6.16 14.19
C GLY A 22 -4.03 6.20 13.02
N VAL A 23 -3.07 5.28 13.00
CA VAL A 23 -2.19 5.11 11.84
C VAL A 23 -3.04 4.41 10.78
N HIS A 24 -3.69 5.21 9.94
CA HIS A 24 -4.44 4.77 8.77
C HIS A 24 -3.45 4.33 7.70
N ALA A 25 -2.95 3.11 7.84
CA ALA A 25 -1.64 2.85 7.30
C ALA A 25 -1.64 2.84 5.77
N TRP A 26 -2.60 2.22 5.06
CA TRP A 26 -2.43 1.95 3.62
C TRP A 26 -3.70 1.79 2.78
N GLY A 27 -4.92 2.02 3.29
CA GLY A 27 -6.15 2.04 2.49
C GLY A 27 -6.18 3.23 1.51
N VAL A 28 -7.36 3.65 1.07
CA VAL A 28 -7.51 4.79 0.12
C VAL A 28 -6.68 6.02 0.52
N VAL A 29 -6.66 6.37 1.82
CA VAL A 29 -5.88 7.51 2.33
C VAL A 29 -4.38 7.27 2.25
N GLY A 30 -3.90 6.07 2.60
CA GLY A 30 -2.47 5.74 2.60
C GLY A 30 -1.89 5.72 1.19
N HIS A 31 -2.56 5.06 0.23
CA HIS A 31 -2.14 5.09 -1.18
C HIS A 31 -2.09 6.51 -1.73
N ARG A 32 -3.10 7.33 -1.43
CA ARG A 32 -3.12 8.75 -1.84
C ARG A 32 -1.98 9.55 -1.22
N ALA A 33 -1.67 9.31 0.05
CA ALA A 33 -0.59 9.98 0.74
C ALA A 33 0.78 9.63 0.13
N VAL A 34 1.05 8.34 -0.08
CA VAL A 34 2.28 7.84 -0.71
C VAL A 34 2.43 8.40 -2.13
N ALA A 35 1.38 8.34 -2.92
CA ALA A 35 1.38 8.86 -4.27
C ALA A 35 1.57 10.39 -4.31
N ARG A 36 1.03 11.13 -3.33
CA ARG A 36 1.25 12.59 -3.24
C ARG A 36 2.71 12.91 -2.91
N ILE A 37 3.31 12.16 -1.98
CA ILE A 37 4.73 12.30 -1.66
C ILE A 37 5.57 12.02 -2.91
N ALA A 38 5.28 10.93 -3.64
CA ALA A 38 5.98 10.62 -4.89
C ALA A 38 5.83 11.73 -5.93
N GLU A 39 4.63 12.26 -6.14
CA GLU A 39 4.35 13.34 -7.09
C GLU A 39 5.14 14.62 -6.79
N ASN A 40 5.36 14.93 -5.51
CA ASN A 40 6.17 16.07 -5.07
C ASN A 40 7.67 15.89 -5.31
N HIS A 41 8.15 14.66 -5.44
CA HIS A 41 9.56 14.34 -5.66
C HIS A 41 9.88 13.94 -7.12
N LEU A 42 8.91 14.03 -8.03
CA LEU A 42 9.13 13.76 -9.44
C LEU A 42 10.12 14.76 -10.04
N THR A 43 11.08 14.23 -10.80
CA THR A 43 11.90 15.06 -11.68
C THR A 43 11.03 15.75 -12.74
N PRO A 44 11.46 16.90 -13.30
CA PRO A 44 10.71 17.58 -14.36
C PRO A 44 10.42 16.68 -15.57
N LYS A 45 11.36 15.78 -15.93
CA LYS A 45 11.16 14.81 -17.00
C LYS A 45 10.06 13.81 -16.64
N ALA A 46 10.14 13.16 -15.48
CA ALA A 46 9.14 12.19 -15.05
C ALA A 46 7.74 12.81 -14.95
N ARG A 47 7.64 14.04 -14.43
CA ARG A 47 6.37 14.79 -14.35
C ARG A 47 5.72 14.97 -15.72
N ARG A 48 6.50 15.33 -16.75
CA ARG A 48 5.98 15.50 -18.13
C ARG A 48 5.51 14.19 -18.74
N GLU A 49 6.29 13.12 -18.60
CA GLU A 49 5.92 11.80 -19.13
C GLU A 49 4.65 11.26 -18.46
N ILE A 50 4.54 11.41 -17.14
CA ILE A 50 3.34 11.04 -16.39
C ILE A 50 2.14 11.86 -16.83
N ALA A 51 2.28 13.18 -17.02
CA ALA A 51 1.20 14.03 -17.52
C ALA A 51 0.77 13.64 -18.95
N ALA A 52 1.70 13.23 -19.82
CA ALA A 52 1.36 12.75 -21.16
C ALA A 52 0.53 11.45 -21.14
N LEU A 53 0.80 10.58 -20.16
CA LEU A 53 0.05 9.33 -19.95
C LEU A 53 -1.32 9.59 -19.30
N LEU A 54 -1.33 10.29 -18.16
CA LEU A 54 -2.51 10.45 -17.29
C LEU A 54 -3.42 11.63 -17.67
N GLY A 55 -2.96 12.54 -18.53
CA GLY A 55 -3.71 13.75 -18.88
C GLY A 55 -3.95 14.63 -17.64
N THR A 56 -5.21 14.76 -17.23
CA THR A 56 -5.62 15.56 -16.07
C THR A 56 -5.66 14.78 -14.76
N GLU A 57 -5.50 13.45 -14.79
CA GLU A 57 -5.44 12.65 -13.57
C GLU A 57 -4.11 12.88 -12.82
N THR A 58 -4.15 12.80 -11.49
CA THR A 58 -2.98 12.96 -10.61
C THR A 58 -2.52 11.60 -10.06
N LEU A 59 -1.28 11.47 -9.61
CA LEU A 59 -0.81 10.21 -9.00
C LEU A 59 -1.69 9.79 -7.80
N PRO A 60 -2.09 10.69 -6.88
CA PRO A 60 -3.03 10.35 -5.80
C PRO A 60 -4.36 9.83 -6.32
N LEU A 61 -4.92 10.43 -7.37
CA LEU A 61 -6.22 10.00 -7.90
C LEU A 61 -6.16 8.55 -8.40
N VAL A 62 -5.11 8.20 -9.12
CA VAL A 62 -4.99 6.87 -9.74
C VAL A 62 -4.40 5.81 -8.80
N SER A 63 -3.91 6.22 -7.63
CA SER A 63 -3.23 5.33 -6.68
C SER A 63 -4.12 4.22 -6.11
N THR A 64 -5.44 4.36 -6.17
CA THR A 64 -6.41 3.36 -5.65
C THR A 64 -7.03 2.50 -6.76
N PHE A 65 -6.75 2.82 -8.02
CA PHE A 65 -7.35 2.15 -9.17
C PHE A 65 -7.19 0.62 -9.16
N PRO A 66 -6.02 0.03 -8.85
CA PRO A 66 -5.88 -1.43 -8.80
C PRO A 66 -6.80 -2.13 -7.81
N ASP A 67 -7.00 -1.56 -6.62
CA ASP A 67 -7.94 -2.07 -5.62
C ASP A 67 -9.40 -1.94 -6.08
N GLU A 68 -9.72 -0.84 -6.78
CA GLU A 68 -11.07 -0.57 -7.30
C GLU A 68 -11.47 -1.55 -8.40
N ILE A 69 -10.52 -1.96 -9.26
CA ILE A 69 -10.82 -2.87 -10.38
C ILE A 69 -10.73 -4.35 -10.02
N ARG A 70 -9.95 -4.72 -8.98
CA ARG A 70 -9.72 -6.11 -8.56
C ARG A 70 -11.00 -6.96 -8.41
N PRO A 71 -12.14 -6.43 -7.93
CA PRO A 71 -13.36 -7.22 -7.78
C PRO A 71 -14.04 -7.63 -9.10
N TYR A 72 -13.77 -6.94 -10.22
CA TYR A 72 -14.38 -7.26 -11.51
C TYR A 72 -13.77 -8.53 -12.11
N ALA A 73 -14.60 -9.35 -12.77
CA ALA A 73 -14.23 -10.67 -13.23
C ALA A 73 -13.04 -10.64 -14.22
N GLU A 74 -13.03 -9.65 -15.10
CA GLU A 74 -11.98 -9.43 -16.09
C GLU A 74 -10.63 -9.04 -15.47
N TYR A 75 -10.60 -8.51 -14.24
CA TYR A 75 -9.38 -8.09 -13.54
C TYR A 75 -9.04 -8.95 -12.32
N LYS A 76 -9.86 -9.97 -12.02
CA LYS A 76 -9.64 -10.84 -10.84
C LYS A 76 -8.24 -11.47 -10.80
N TYR A 77 -7.63 -11.69 -11.96
CA TYR A 77 -6.27 -12.20 -12.10
C TYR A 77 -5.20 -11.30 -11.47
N THR A 78 -5.48 -10.01 -11.22
CA THR A 78 -4.55 -9.08 -10.56
C THR A 78 -4.59 -9.20 -9.04
N SER A 79 -5.51 -9.97 -8.46
CA SER A 79 -5.63 -10.09 -7.00
C SER A 79 -4.31 -10.46 -6.29
N PRO A 80 -3.50 -11.40 -6.80
CA PRO A 80 -2.22 -11.74 -6.18
C PRO A 80 -1.16 -10.64 -6.30
N TRP A 81 -1.36 -9.61 -7.12
CA TRP A 81 -0.37 -8.56 -7.38
C TRP A 81 -0.26 -7.55 -6.22
N HIS A 82 -1.09 -7.67 -5.18
CA HIS A 82 -1.13 -6.75 -4.04
C HIS A 82 -0.30 -7.23 -2.85
N TYR A 83 0.23 -8.45 -2.88
CA TYR A 83 0.96 -9.01 -1.74
C TYR A 83 2.01 -10.04 -2.16
N ILE A 84 2.84 -10.41 -1.19
CA ILE A 84 3.80 -11.51 -1.25
C ILE A 84 3.68 -12.27 0.07
N ASN A 85 3.60 -13.59 -0.01
CA ASN A 85 3.61 -14.45 1.16
C ASN A 85 4.82 -15.39 1.10
N THR A 86 5.69 -15.34 2.12
CA THR A 86 6.85 -16.23 2.25
C THR A 86 6.75 -17.10 3.48
N ALA A 87 7.59 -18.14 3.59
CA ALA A 87 7.73 -18.86 4.85
C ALA A 87 8.12 -17.90 6.00
N PRO A 88 7.75 -18.22 7.26
CA PRO A 88 8.15 -17.45 8.42
C PRO A 88 9.64 -17.59 8.75
N GLY A 89 10.20 -16.61 9.46
CA GLY A 89 11.54 -16.70 10.04
C GLY A 89 12.71 -16.62 9.04
N LEU A 90 12.47 -16.16 7.81
CA LEU A 90 13.53 -15.99 6.81
C LEU A 90 14.43 -14.80 7.18
N SER A 91 15.74 -14.99 7.03
CA SER A 91 16.68 -13.86 6.94
C SER A 91 16.44 -13.05 5.67
N GLY A 92 16.98 -11.81 5.59
CA GLY A 92 16.84 -10.98 4.40
C GLY A 92 17.36 -11.63 3.11
N ALA A 93 18.46 -12.38 3.18
CA ALA A 93 19.00 -13.10 2.01
C ALA A 93 18.08 -14.25 1.58
N GLN A 94 17.54 -15.01 2.54
CA GLN A 94 16.61 -16.11 2.26
C GLN A 94 15.27 -15.59 1.73
N TYR A 95 14.79 -14.44 2.24
CA TYR A 95 13.59 -13.78 1.74
C TYR A 95 13.77 -13.38 0.26
N THR A 96 14.87 -12.70 -0.07
CA THR A 96 15.17 -12.30 -1.45
C THR A 96 15.29 -13.50 -2.39
N ALA A 97 15.96 -14.57 -1.96
CA ALA A 97 16.06 -15.81 -2.74
C ALA A 97 14.67 -16.44 -2.96
N ALA A 98 13.83 -16.48 -1.93
CA ALA A 98 12.49 -17.03 -2.02
C ALA A 98 11.61 -16.25 -3.01
N ILE A 99 11.54 -14.91 -2.91
CA ILE A 99 10.70 -14.10 -3.81
C ILE A 99 11.20 -14.16 -5.27
N THR A 100 12.51 -14.30 -5.48
CA THR A 100 13.10 -14.38 -6.83
C THR A 100 12.81 -15.72 -7.49
N ALA A 101 12.67 -16.79 -6.70
CA ALA A 101 12.36 -18.13 -7.19
C ALA A 101 10.85 -18.39 -7.37
N MET A 102 9.97 -17.48 -6.94
CA MET A 102 8.52 -17.65 -7.08
C MET A 102 8.09 -17.60 -8.55
N THR A 103 7.31 -18.61 -8.97
CA THR A 103 6.69 -18.67 -10.30
C THR A 103 5.24 -18.18 -10.29
N GLU A 104 4.59 -18.20 -9.14
CA GLU A 104 3.20 -17.75 -8.98
C GLU A 104 3.08 -16.22 -9.06
N PRO A 105 1.96 -15.69 -9.58
CA PRO A 105 1.71 -14.25 -9.59
C PRO A 105 1.80 -13.64 -8.19
N ASN A 106 2.56 -12.55 -8.06
CA ASN A 106 2.77 -11.86 -6.80
C ASN A 106 3.15 -10.39 -7.06
N ALA A 107 3.14 -9.56 -6.02
CA ALA A 107 3.43 -8.13 -6.14
C ALA A 107 4.82 -7.82 -6.76
N TYR A 108 5.85 -8.60 -6.43
CA TYR A 108 7.19 -8.37 -6.97
C TYR A 108 7.24 -8.65 -8.48
N ALA A 109 6.71 -9.80 -8.92
CA ALA A 109 6.65 -10.14 -10.35
C ALA A 109 5.80 -9.14 -11.14
N ALA A 110 4.65 -8.74 -10.60
CA ALA A 110 3.77 -7.74 -11.22
C ALA A 110 4.46 -6.37 -11.33
N LEU A 111 5.16 -5.91 -10.30
CA LEU A 111 5.90 -4.65 -10.34
C LEU A 111 6.97 -4.68 -11.44
N GLN A 112 7.74 -5.76 -11.55
CA GLN A 112 8.74 -5.92 -12.61
C GLN A 112 8.10 -5.85 -13.99
N GLN A 113 7.00 -6.58 -14.21
CA GLN A 113 6.28 -6.58 -15.47
C GLN A 113 5.73 -5.20 -15.84
N MET A 114 5.08 -4.51 -14.91
CA MET A 114 4.51 -3.18 -15.16
C MET A 114 5.60 -2.14 -15.42
N MET A 115 6.75 -2.24 -14.74
CA MET A 115 7.92 -1.38 -15.01
C MET A 115 8.49 -1.56 -16.42
N GLN A 116 8.41 -2.76 -17.00
CA GLN A 116 8.76 -2.96 -18.42
C GLN A 116 7.68 -2.39 -19.32
N GLN A 117 6.41 -2.73 -19.07
CA GLN A 117 5.27 -2.32 -19.89
C GLN A 117 5.12 -0.79 -20.01
N VAL A 118 5.31 -0.02 -18.93
CA VAL A 118 5.17 1.44 -18.97
C VAL A 118 6.23 2.13 -19.86
N LYS A 119 7.40 1.48 -20.04
CA LYS A 119 8.54 1.99 -20.81
C LYS A 119 8.53 1.52 -22.27
N ASP A 120 7.74 0.50 -22.59
CA ASP A 120 7.73 -0.12 -23.90
C ASP A 120 6.99 0.77 -24.93
N PRO A 121 7.67 1.26 -25.98
CA PRO A 121 7.04 2.08 -27.02
C PRO A 121 6.10 1.28 -27.94
N ALA A 122 6.19 -0.05 -27.95
CA ALA A 122 5.28 -0.91 -28.72
C ALA A 122 3.91 -1.07 -28.05
N LYS A 123 3.79 -0.70 -26.76
CA LYS A 123 2.55 -0.78 -25.99
C LYS A 123 1.64 0.40 -26.26
N SER A 124 0.33 0.16 -26.26
CA SER A 124 -0.65 1.22 -26.41
C SER A 124 -0.57 2.21 -25.24
N LYS A 125 -1.12 3.41 -25.42
CA LYS A 125 -1.19 4.40 -24.34
C LYS A 125 -1.95 3.83 -23.13
N GLU A 126 -3.04 3.13 -23.38
CA GLU A 126 -3.91 2.52 -22.38
C GLU A 126 -3.17 1.44 -21.58
N GLU A 127 -2.42 0.56 -22.26
CA GLU A 127 -1.58 -0.45 -21.62
C GLU A 127 -0.51 0.19 -20.73
N ARG A 128 0.10 1.29 -21.17
CA ARG A 128 1.12 2.03 -20.41
C ARG A 128 0.52 2.78 -19.22
N VAL A 129 -0.68 3.35 -19.39
CA VAL A 129 -1.44 3.97 -18.30
C VAL A 129 -1.81 2.92 -17.25
N PHE A 130 -2.35 1.77 -17.67
CA PHE A 130 -2.64 0.65 -16.77
C PHE A 130 -1.40 0.26 -15.96
N ALA A 131 -0.26 0.08 -16.64
CA ALA A 131 1.00 -0.22 -15.98
C ALA A 131 1.43 0.86 -14.97
N LEU A 132 1.32 2.14 -15.32
CA LEU A 132 1.64 3.24 -14.41
C LEU A 132 0.75 3.21 -13.15
N LYS A 133 -0.57 3.00 -13.30
CA LYS A 133 -1.51 2.92 -12.15
C LYS A 133 -1.13 1.77 -11.21
N PHE A 134 -0.77 0.61 -11.77
CA PHE A 134 -0.30 -0.53 -10.97
C PHE A 134 1.04 -0.28 -10.29
N ILE A 135 2.03 0.35 -10.94
CA ILE A 135 3.30 0.69 -10.29
C ILE A 135 3.06 1.58 -9.05
N VAL A 136 2.26 2.63 -9.20
CA VAL A 136 1.97 3.58 -8.10
C VAL A 136 1.34 2.86 -6.90
N HIS A 137 0.42 1.93 -7.16
CA HIS A 137 -0.27 1.17 -6.11
C HIS A 137 0.63 0.12 -5.47
N ILE A 138 1.25 -0.76 -6.26
CA ILE A 138 2.05 -1.90 -5.79
C ILE A 138 3.24 -1.42 -4.95
N VAL A 139 3.88 -0.33 -5.33
CA VAL A 139 4.96 0.25 -4.50
C VAL A 139 4.41 0.63 -3.12
N GLY A 140 3.20 1.16 -3.02
CA GLY A 140 2.55 1.40 -1.74
C GLY A 140 2.31 0.10 -0.97
N ASP A 141 1.69 -0.89 -1.60
CA ASP A 141 1.41 -2.20 -1.00
C ASP A 141 2.68 -2.87 -0.46
N MET A 142 3.77 -2.89 -1.22
CA MET A 142 5.02 -3.53 -0.79
C MET A 142 5.67 -2.87 0.44
N HIS A 143 5.32 -1.62 0.75
CA HIS A 143 5.76 -0.93 1.97
C HIS A 143 4.78 -1.11 3.14
N GLN A 144 3.62 -1.74 2.92
CA GLN A 144 2.71 -2.20 3.95
C GLN A 144 3.25 -3.53 4.53
N PRO A 145 3.64 -3.60 5.81
CA PRO A 145 4.34 -4.77 6.35
C PRO A 145 3.57 -6.10 6.29
N LEU A 146 2.25 -6.06 6.37
CA LEU A 146 1.36 -7.21 6.28
C LEU A 146 1.01 -7.62 4.83
N HIS A 147 1.37 -6.85 3.82
CA HIS A 147 1.32 -7.25 2.40
C HIS A 147 2.60 -7.99 2.00
N ALA A 148 3.64 -7.94 2.83
CA ALA A 148 4.87 -8.74 2.73
C ALA A 148 4.94 -9.73 3.91
N SER A 149 3.96 -10.62 4.01
CA SER A 149 3.70 -11.39 5.22
C SER A 149 4.13 -12.85 5.16
N GLN A 150 3.99 -13.52 6.29
CA GLN A 150 4.20 -14.96 6.40
C GLN A 150 3.00 -15.72 5.84
N SER A 151 3.25 -16.78 5.08
CA SER A 151 2.23 -17.74 4.67
C SER A 151 1.53 -18.35 5.90
N GLY A 152 0.22 -18.59 5.79
CA GLY A 152 -0.59 -19.16 6.87
C GLY A 152 -1.40 -18.16 7.72
N VAL A 153 -1.13 -16.85 7.61
CA VAL A 153 -1.98 -15.81 8.26
C VAL A 153 -2.65 -14.85 7.27
N GLN A 154 -2.45 -15.06 5.96
CA GLN A 154 -3.01 -14.23 4.87
C GLN A 154 -2.80 -12.72 5.11
N GLY A 155 -1.60 -12.28 5.48
CA GLY A 155 -1.36 -10.88 5.80
C GLY A 155 -2.05 -10.40 7.08
N GLY A 156 -2.31 -11.29 8.04
CA GLY A 156 -3.05 -10.94 9.25
C GLY A 156 -4.57 -10.86 9.07
N ASN A 157 -5.11 -11.25 7.91
CA ASN A 157 -6.56 -11.40 7.70
C ASN A 157 -7.17 -12.44 8.64
N GLN A 158 -6.40 -13.44 9.06
CA GLN A 158 -6.87 -14.51 9.95
C GLN A 158 -6.60 -14.23 11.43
N VAL A 159 -6.05 -13.06 11.76
CA VAL A 159 -5.72 -12.68 13.13
C VAL A 159 -6.73 -11.65 13.60
N ALA A 160 -7.70 -12.07 14.41
CA ALA A 160 -8.69 -11.17 15.01
C ALA A 160 -8.03 -10.29 16.09
N VAL A 161 -8.36 -8.99 16.07
CA VAL A 161 -7.89 -8.01 17.05
C VAL A 161 -9.05 -7.12 17.48
N LYS A 162 -9.00 -6.59 18.71
CA LYS A 162 -9.95 -5.58 19.17
C LYS A 162 -9.21 -4.24 19.31
N LEU A 163 -9.61 -3.25 18.51
CA LEU A 163 -9.03 -1.91 18.55
C LEU A 163 -10.11 -0.92 18.97
N GLN A 164 -9.88 -0.21 20.09
CA GLN A 164 -10.83 0.77 20.64
C GLN A 164 -12.26 0.21 20.78
N GLY A 165 -12.37 -1.06 21.20
CA GLY A 165 -13.65 -1.75 21.38
C GLY A 165 -14.24 -2.37 20.11
N LYS A 166 -13.71 -2.05 18.92
CA LYS A 166 -14.17 -2.62 17.63
C LYS A 166 -13.39 -3.88 17.28
N ASP A 167 -14.11 -4.89 16.81
CA ASP A 167 -13.50 -6.11 16.28
C ASP A 167 -13.03 -5.88 14.84
N LEU A 168 -11.77 -6.20 14.60
CA LEU A 168 -11.06 -6.02 13.34
C LEU A 168 -10.17 -7.25 13.08
N THR A 169 -9.57 -7.32 11.89
CA THR A 169 -8.44 -8.22 11.61
C THR A 169 -7.14 -7.43 11.65
N CYS A 170 -6.00 -8.08 11.89
CA CYS A 170 -4.71 -7.41 11.99
C CYS A 170 -4.34 -6.67 10.68
N ILE A 171 -4.80 -7.14 9.52
CA ILE A 171 -4.60 -6.39 8.27
C ILE A 171 -5.37 -5.06 8.23
N ALA A 172 -6.49 -4.96 8.95
CA ALA A 172 -7.37 -3.80 8.96
C ALA A 172 -6.77 -2.58 9.70
N PHE A 173 -5.61 -2.73 10.35
CA PHE A 173 -4.77 -1.57 10.70
C PHE A 173 -4.39 -0.73 9.46
N GLY A 174 -4.47 -1.32 8.26
CA GLY A 174 -4.31 -0.62 6.99
C GLY A 174 -5.52 0.17 6.51
N THR A 175 -6.77 -0.18 6.85
CA THR A 175 -7.97 0.28 6.12
C THR A 175 -8.92 1.15 6.97
N ALA A 176 -9.72 1.98 6.30
CA ALA A 176 -10.78 2.75 6.97
C ALA A 176 -11.97 1.83 7.31
N PRO A 177 -12.70 2.07 8.42
CA PRO A 177 -13.79 1.21 8.87
C PRO A 177 -14.97 1.10 7.88
N SER A 178 -15.07 1.94 6.86
CA SER A 178 -16.17 1.94 5.88
C SER A 178 -16.04 0.91 4.77
N SER A 179 -14.89 0.24 4.60
CA SER A 179 -14.68 -0.80 3.58
C SER A 179 -14.77 -2.23 4.13
N ILE A 180 -15.07 -2.39 5.43
CA ILE A 180 -15.31 -3.70 6.05
C ILE A 180 -16.82 -3.96 6.03
N THR A 181 -17.36 -4.27 4.86
CA THR A 181 -18.64 -4.95 4.77
C THR A 181 -18.50 -6.18 3.90
N LYS A 182 -18.47 -7.32 4.61
CA LYS A 182 -18.73 -8.69 4.19
C LYS A 182 -17.74 -9.31 3.19
N ALA A 183 -17.01 -10.30 3.72
CA ALA A 183 -16.62 -11.49 2.97
C ALA A 183 -17.86 -12.22 2.44
#